data_AF-A0A413PY28-F1
#
_entry.id   AF-A0A413PY28-F1
#
_cell.length_a   1.000
_cell.length_b   1.000
_cell.length_c   1.000
_cell.angle_alpha   90.00
_cell.angle_beta   90.00
_cell.angle_gamma   90.00
#
_symmetry.space_group_name_H-M   'P 1'
#
loop_
_entity.id
_entity.type
_entity.pdbx_description
1 polymer ?
#
loop_
_entity_poly.entity_id
_entity_poly.type
_entity_poly.pdbx_seq_one_letter_code
_entity_poly.pdbx_strand_id
1 'polypeptide(L)'
;MSKYIPGNQKHLTLNDRIYIENELAKGTTFKDIAAFLCKDPTTISKEVRTHRLSDWYHKGTFYNAKNFCIHRYHCQKTNACGKILLCGIKCASCPTCNQTCKDFEKERCKRLDKAPYVCNGCTKKINHCTIAHKYYYNGRAADRKYRELLISSRSGINMTKHQLHQ
;
A
#
# COMPACT_ATOMS: atom_id res chain seq x y z
N MET A 1 -9.61 21.87 -13.20
CA MET A 1 -9.67 22.44 -11.84
C MET A 1 -11.07 22.97 -11.60
N SER A 2 -11.71 22.65 -10.47
CA SER A 2 -12.98 23.30 -10.10
C SER A 2 -12.70 24.77 -9.86
N LYS A 3 -13.39 25.68 -10.55
CA LYS A 3 -13.16 27.14 -10.50
C LYS A 3 -13.33 27.78 -9.09
N TYR A 4 -13.67 26.99 -8.08
CA TYR A 4 -14.21 27.45 -6.80
C TYR A 4 -13.28 27.35 -5.60
N ILE A 5 -12.12 26.67 -5.71
CA ILE A 5 -11.18 26.53 -4.59
C ILE A 5 -9.82 27.06 -5.02
N PRO A 6 -9.40 28.26 -4.57
CA PRO A 6 -8.07 28.76 -4.87
C PRO A 6 -7.05 27.81 -4.21
N GLY A 7 -6.34 27.06 -5.04
CA GLY A 7 -5.35 26.11 -4.56
C GLY A 7 -4.23 26.86 -3.83
N ASN A 8 -3.98 26.52 -2.57
CA ASN A 8 -2.82 27.07 -1.88
C ASN A 8 -1.56 26.31 -2.33
N GLN A 9 -0.57 27.00 -2.88
CA GLN A 9 0.66 26.40 -3.42
C GLN A 9 1.63 25.93 -2.32
N LYS A 10 1.21 25.96 -1.04
CA LYS A 10 2.04 25.55 0.08
C LYS A 10 2.14 24.03 0.15
N HIS A 11 3.20 23.53 0.78
CA HIS A 11 3.30 22.10 1.08
C HIS A 11 2.25 21.67 2.11
N LEU A 12 1.86 20.40 2.08
CA LEU A 12 1.04 19.82 3.14
C LEU A 12 1.82 19.86 4.46
N THR A 13 1.13 20.29 5.52
CA THR A 13 1.64 20.26 6.89
C THR A 13 1.41 18.90 7.53
N LEU A 14 2.03 18.67 8.70
CA LEU A 14 1.76 17.47 9.49
C LEU A 14 0.27 17.35 9.85
N ASN A 15 -0.38 18.46 10.20
CA ASN A 15 -1.81 18.46 10.55
C ASN A 15 -2.68 18.10 9.34
N ASP A 16 -2.33 18.58 8.15
CA ASP A 16 -3.04 18.20 6.92
C ASP A 16 -2.93 16.70 6.66
N ARG A 17 -1.75 16.12 6.89
CA ARG A 17 -1.53 14.66 6.73
C ARG A 17 -2.27 13.84 7.77
N ILE A 18 -2.33 14.30 9.02
CA ILE A 18 -3.15 13.67 10.08
C ILE A 18 -4.64 13.76 9.72
N TYR A 19 -5.08 14.89 9.17
CA TYR A 19 -6.45 15.05 8.69
C TYR A 19 -6.76 14.07 7.55
N ILE A 20 -5.88 13.94 6.55
CA ILE A 20 -6.02 12.95 5.46
C ILE A 20 -6.12 11.54 6.04
N GLU A 21 -5.27 11.15 6.99
CA GLU A 21 -5.33 9.82 7.64
C GLU A 21 -6.69 9.54 8.29
N ASN A 22 -7.24 10.50 9.03
CA ASN A 22 -8.52 10.36 9.70
C ASN A 22 -9.69 10.26 8.71
N GLU A 23 -9.71 11.10 7.68
CA GLU A 23 -10.78 11.10 6.67
C GLU A 23 -10.73 9.84 5.78
N LEU A 24 -9.53 9.33 5.49
CA LEU A 24 -9.35 8.04 4.83
C LEU A 24 -9.91 6.87 5.65
N ALA A 25 -9.81 6.94 6.97
CA ALA A 25 -10.39 5.93 7.87
C ALA A 25 -11.93 5.99 7.87
N LYS A 26 -12.51 7.17 7.71
CA LYS A 26 -13.97 7.38 7.57
C LYS A 26 -14.51 6.99 6.18
N GLY A 27 -13.63 6.81 5.19
CA GLY A 27 -14.02 6.52 3.81
C GLY A 27 -14.39 7.76 2.99
N THR A 28 -14.02 8.95 3.46
CA THR A 28 -14.25 10.22 2.76
C THR A 28 -13.52 10.24 1.41
N THR A 29 -14.13 10.85 0.40
CA THR A 29 -13.54 10.90 -0.95
C THR A 29 -12.36 11.86 -1.03
N PHE A 30 -11.42 11.63 -1.94
CA PHE A 30 -10.33 12.60 -2.19
C PHE A 30 -10.82 13.98 -2.58
N LYS A 31 -12.00 14.08 -3.22
CA LYS A 31 -12.60 15.36 -3.60
C LYS A 31 -12.93 16.18 -2.35
N ASP A 32 -13.57 15.57 -1.37
CA ASP A 32 -14.02 16.27 -0.16
C ASP A 32 -12.86 16.59 0.77
N ILE A 33 -11.90 15.66 0.91
CA ILE A 33 -10.66 15.89 1.66
C ILE A 33 -9.88 17.07 1.05
N ALA A 34 -9.76 17.10 -0.27
CA ALA A 34 -9.06 18.17 -0.97
C ALA A 34 -9.80 19.50 -0.86
N ALA A 35 -11.14 19.48 -0.88
CA ALA A 35 -11.94 20.68 -0.71
C ALA A 35 -11.72 21.32 0.68
N PHE A 36 -11.70 20.50 1.73
CA PHE A 36 -11.42 20.98 3.09
C PHE A 36 -10.02 21.59 3.25
N LEU A 37 -9.00 20.97 2.64
CA LEU A 37 -7.61 21.43 2.72
C LEU A 37 -7.26 22.56 1.73
N CYS A 38 -8.22 22.99 0.91
CA CYS A 38 -8.01 23.91 -0.21
C CYS A 38 -6.87 23.43 -1.16
N LYS A 39 -6.91 22.15 -1.51
CA LYS A 39 -5.96 21.45 -2.40
C LYS A 39 -6.65 20.90 -3.63
N ASP A 40 -5.85 20.54 -4.64
CA ASP A 40 -6.36 19.76 -5.76
C ASP A 40 -6.50 18.28 -5.35
N PRO A 41 -7.57 17.56 -5.75
CA PRO A 41 -7.73 16.14 -5.45
C PRO A 41 -6.56 15.27 -5.92
N THR A 42 -5.87 15.67 -7.00
CA THR A 42 -4.66 14.98 -7.46
C THR A 42 -3.49 15.13 -6.49
N THR A 43 -3.40 16.23 -5.73
CA THR A 43 -2.42 16.41 -4.66
C THR A 43 -2.62 15.37 -3.57
N ILE A 44 -3.86 15.18 -3.11
CA ILE A 44 -4.20 14.16 -2.11
C ILE A 44 -3.93 12.75 -2.66
N SER A 45 -4.35 12.49 -3.89
CA SER A 45 -4.10 11.20 -4.55
C SER A 45 -2.61 10.86 -4.66
N LYS A 46 -1.77 11.84 -5.03
CA LYS A 46 -0.30 11.65 -5.12
C LYS A 46 0.31 11.44 -3.75
N GLU A 47 -0.04 12.28 -2.78
CA GLU A 47 0.42 12.17 -1.38
C GLU A 47 0.16 10.76 -0.83
N VAL A 48 -1.09 10.28 -0.93
CA VAL A 48 -1.48 8.96 -0.41
C VAL A 48 -0.78 7.84 -1.16
N ARG A 49 -0.68 7.92 -2.49
CA ARG A 49 -0.03 6.86 -3.30
C ARG A 49 1.47 6.77 -3.05
N THR A 50 2.16 7.90 -2.89
CA THR A 50 3.61 7.98 -2.68
C THR A 50 4.00 7.57 -1.27
N HIS A 51 3.23 8.01 -0.26
CA HIS A 51 3.62 7.81 1.14
C HIS A 51 2.87 6.68 1.86
N ARG A 52 2.00 5.92 1.18
CA ARG A 52 1.43 4.70 1.75
C ARG A 52 2.53 3.72 2.17
N LEU A 53 2.26 3.03 3.26
CA LEU A 53 3.11 2.01 3.84
C LEU A 53 2.59 0.65 3.41
N SER A 54 3.49 -0.21 2.93
CA SER A 54 3.19 -1.62 2.69
C SER A 54 3.26 -2.36 4.02
N ASP A 55 2.14 -2.92 4.46
CA ASP A 55 2.12 -3.89 5.54
C ASP A 55 1.98 -5.28 4.94
N TRP A 56 2.90 -6.15 5.31
CA TRP A 56 2.77 -7.57 5.07
C TRP A 56 2.29 -8.21 6.36
N TYR A 57 1.00 -8.03 6.66
CA TYR A 57 0.41 -8.48 7.90
C TYR A 57 0.44 -10.01 7.97
N HIS A 58 1.30 -10.55 8.82
CA HIS A 58 1.31 -11.96 9.19
C HIS A 58 0.71 -12.09 10.58
N LYS A 59 -0.50 -12.67 10.67
CA LYS A 59 -1.03 -13.50 11.77
C LYS A 59 -2.54 -13.61 11.61
N GLY A 60 -2.95 -14.50 10.70
CA GLY A 60 -4.19 -15.23 10.88
C GLY A 60 -3.85 -16.66 11.32
N THR A 61 -4.69 -17.23 12.16
CA THR A 61 -4.68 -18.64 12.60
C THR A 61 -5.11 -19.58 11.48
N PHE A 62 -4.61 -19.36 10.26
CA PHE A 62 -5.03 -20.13 9.09
C PHE A 62 -4.04 -21.25 8.80
N TYR A 63 -4.57 -22.46 8.60
CA TYR A 63 -3.84 -23.52 7.93
C TYR A 63 -3.35 -23.00 6.57
N ASN A 64 -2.05 -23.13 6.32
CA ASN A 64 -1.36 -22.61 5.14
C ASN A 64 -1.38 -21.07 4.97
N ALA A 65 -1.17 -20.32 6.06
CA ALA A 65 -0.96 -18.86 6.05
C ALA A 65 0.16 -18.36 5.10
N LYS A 66 0.97 -19.27 4.57
CA LYS A 66 2.04 -18.97 3.61
C LYS A 66 1.58 -19.07 2.15
N ASN A 67 0.41 -19.61 1.85
CA ASN A 67 -0.10 -19.70 0.47
C ASN A 67 -0.90 -18.44 0.09
N PHE A 68 -0.39 -17.68 -0.88
CA PHE A 68 -0.99 -16.43 -1.34
C PHE A 68 -1.71 -16.58 -2.68
N CYS A 69 -2.00 -17.80 -3.12
CA CYS A 69 -2.72 -18.04 -4.37
C CYS A 69 -4.20 -17.67 -4.25
N ILE A 70 -4.80 -17.06 -5.26
CA ILE A 70 -6.26 -16.81 -5.31
C ILE A 70 -7.08 -18.10 -5.20
N HIS A 71 -6.51 -19.23 -5.66
CA HIS A 71 -7.16 -20.53 -5.67
C HIS A 71 -6.91 -21.35 -4.39
N ARG A 72 -6.24 -20.78 -3.38
CA ARG A 72 -5.79 -21.53 -2.19
C ARG A 72 -6.89 -22.25 -1.40
N TYR A 73 -8.15 -21.83 -1.53
CA TYR A 73 -9.26 -22.44 -0.80
C TYR A 73 -9.94 -23.60 -1.55
N HIS A 74 -9.80 -23.67 -2.88
CA HIS A 74 -10.59 -24.59 -3.71
C HIS A 74 -9.74 -25.44 -4.67
N CYS A 75 -8.45 -25.13 -4.83
CA CYS A 75 -7.58 -25.85 -5.74
C CYS A 75 -7.41 -27.32 -5.32
N GLN A 76 -7.86 -28.24 -6.18
CA GLN A 76 -7.72 -29.68 -5.98
C GLN A 76 -6.48 -30.28 -6.65
N LYS A 77 -5.71 -29.48 -7.41
CA LYS A 77 -4.51 -29.95 -8.11
C LYS A 77 -3.52 -30.52 -7.08
N THR A 78 -2.98 -31.70 -7.36
CA THR A 78 -1.83 -32.28 -6.65
C THR A 78 -0.59 -32.14 -7.54
N ASN A 79 0.58 -32.45 -7.01
CA ASN A 79 1.86 -32.36 -7.72
C ASN A 79 2.13 -31.00 -8.39
N ALA A 80 1.68 -29.90 -7.78
CA ALA A 80 1.88 -28.56 -8.33
C ALA A 80 3.36 -28.18 -8.52
N CYS A 81 4.26 -28.83 -7.77
CA CYS A 81 5.70 -28.66 -7.88
C CYS A 81 6.34 -29.37 -9.09
N GLY A 82 5.59 -30.20 -9.83
CA GLY A 82 6.04 -30.83 -11.06
C GLY A 82 7.24 -31.76 -10.91
N LYS A 83 7.45 -32.34 -9.72
CA LYS A 83 8.54 -33.29 -9.47
C LYS A 83 8.24 -34.65 -10.13
N ILE A 84 9.31 -35.36 -10.49
CA ILE A 84 9.26 -36.72 -11.06
C ILE A 84 8.58 -37.68 -10.09
N LEU A 85 8.93 -37.60 -8.80
CA LEU A 85 8.18 -38.24 -7.73
C LEU A 85 6.90 -37.43 -7.46
N LEU A 86 5.75 -38.05 -7.71
CA LEU A 86 4.44 -37.43 -7.58
C LEU A 86 4.19 -36.95 -6.15
N CYS A 87 4.05 -35.64 -5.97
CA CYS A 87 3.66 -35.08 -4.68
C CYS A 87 2.14 -35.16 -4.49
N GLY A 88 1.68 -35.98 -3.53
CA GLY A 88 0.26 -36.13 -3.19
C GLY A 88 -0.37 -34.95 -2.44
N ILE A 89 0.43 -33.93 -2.09
CA ILE A 89 -0.05 -32.75 -1.37
C ILE A 89 -0.88 -31.89 -2.32
N LYS A 90 -2.12 -31.56 -1.92
CA LYS A 90 -2.95 -30.60 -2.65
C LYS A 90 -2.29 -29.23 -2.67
N CYS A 91 -2.32 -28.56 -3.82
CA CYS A 91 -1.82 -27.22 -4.05
C CYS A 91 -2.36 -26.22 -3.00
N ALA A 92 -3.63 -26.35 -2.62
CA ALA A 92 -4.26 -25.59 -1.54
C ALA A 92 -3.48 -25.63 -0.21
N SER A 93 -2.89 -26.77 0.14
CA SER A 93 -2.14 -27.02 1.38
C SER A 93 -0.63 -27.08 1.18
N CYS A 94 -0.14 -26.85 -0.05
CA CYS A 94 1.29 -26.94 -0.36
C CYS A 94 2.04 -25.73 0.23
N PRO A 95 3.07 -25.95 1.06
CA PRO A 95 3.82 -24.86 1.72
C PRO A 95 4.69 -24.05 0.74
N THR A 96 5.05 -24.64 -0.39
CA THR A 96 5.90 -24.02 -1.43
C THR A 96 5.10 -23.64 -2.67
N CYS A 97 3.76 -23.61 -2.59
CA CYS A 97 2.87 -23.30 -3.72
C CYS A 97 3.29 -22.01 -4.45
N ASN A 98 3.54 -20.93 -3.69
CA ASN A 98 3.91 -19.62 -4.24
C ASN A 98 5.16 -19.61 -5.11
N GLN A 99 6.06 -20.58 -4.93
CA GLN A 99 7.34 -20.66 -5.65
C GLN A 99 7.31 -21.72 -6.74
N THR A 100 6.52 -22.78 -6.55
CA THR A 100 6.64 -24.01 -7.33
C THR A 100 5.45 -24.26 -8.26
N CYS A 101 4.27 -23.71 -7.95
CA CYS A 101 3.09 -23.90 -8.78
C CYS A 101 3.15 -23.01 -10.02
N LYS A 102 3.06 -23.61 -11.21
CA LYS A 102 3.03 -22.89 -12.49
C LYS A 102 1.78 -22.04 -12.66
N ASP A 103 0.66 -22.48 -12.11
CA ASP A 103 -0.62 -21.77 -12.13
C ASP A 103 -0.80 -20.83 -10.93
N PHE A 104 0.30 -20.46 -10.26
CA PHE A 104 0.23 -19.58 -9.11
C PHE A 104 -0.20 -18.18 -9.55
N GLU A 105 -1.36 -17.75 -9.07
CA GLU A 105 -1.83 -16.38 -9.21
C GLU A 105 -1.96 -15.73 -7.84
N LYS A 106 -1.18 -14.67 -7.60
CA LYS A 106 -1.09 -14.00 -6.30
C LYS A 106 -2.37 -13.21 -6.00
N GLU A 107 -2.96 -13.48 -4.84
CA GLU A 107 -4.13 -12.76 -4.35
C GLU A 107 -3.82 -11.28 -4.08
N ARG A 108 -4.67 -10.40 -4.61
CA ARG A 108 -4.60 -8.95 -4.45
C ARG A 108 -5.99 -8.38 -4.21
N CYS A 109 -6.07 -7.32 -3.39
CA CYS A 109 -7.32 -6.60 -3.17
C CYS A 109 -7.63 -5.67 -4.35
N LYS A 110 -8.71 -5.95 -5.09
CA LYS A 110 -9.21 -5.10 -6.19
C LYS A 110 -9.52 -3.65 -5.75
N ARG A 111 -9.82 -3.43 -4.46
CA ARG A 111 -10.08 -2.08 -3.91
C ARG A 111 -8.85 -1.18 -4.00
N LEU A 112 -7.65 -1.75 -3.98
CA LEU A 112 -6.39 -1.01 -4.06
C LEU A 112 -6.12 -0.44 -5.46
N ASP A 113 -6.83 -0.92 -6.49
CA ASP A 113 -6.72 -0.44 -7.86
C ASP A 113 -7.49 0.87 -8.07
N LYS A 114 -8.40 1.21 -7.13
CA LYS A 114 -9.20 2.43 -7.13
C LYS A 114 -8.84 3.30 -5.92
N ALA A 115 -9.12 4.60 -6.02
CA ALA A 115 -8.97 5.50 -4.89
C ALA A 115 -9.80 4.98 -3.68
N PRO A 116 -9.27 5.01 -2.45
CA PRO A 116 -8.06 5.71 -2.03
C PRO A 116 -6.74 4.90 -2.06
N TYR A 117 -6.69 3.73 -2.70
CA TYR A 117 -5.51 2.86 -2.80
C TYR A 117 -4.93 2.36 -1.46
N VAL A 118 -5.66 2.51 -0.37
CA VAL A 118 -5.23 2.14 1.00
C VAL A 118 -6.36 1.49 1.79
N CYS A 119 -5.97 0.74 2.83
CA CYS A 119 -6.80 -0.09 3.69
C CYS A 119 -7.46 0.65 4.85
N ASN A 120 -7.13 1.92 5.12
CA ASN A 120 -7.60 2.70 6.28
C ASN A 120 -9.12 2.61 6.49
N GLY A 121 -9.92 2.85 5.44
CA GLY A 121 -11.39 2.77 5.49
C GLY A 121 -11.98 1.42 5.05
N CYS A 122 -11.28 0.30 5.26
CA CYS A 122 -11.87 -1.02 5.02
C CYS A 122 -12.99 -1.31 6.03
N THR A 123 -14.14 -1.80 5.57
CA THR A 123 -15.23 -2.27 6.44
C THR A 123 -14.83 -3.50 7.28
N LYS A 124 -14.04 -4.41 6.68
CA LYS A 124 -13.45 -5.54 7.38
C LYS A 124 -12.27 -5.05 8.22
N LYS A 125 -12.27 -5.39 9.51
CA LYS A 125 -11.11 -5.21 10.38
C LYS A 125 -9.88 -5.89 9.77
N ILE A 126 -8.69 -5.31 10.00
CA ILE A 126 -7.45 -5.70 9.32
C ILE A 126 -7.06 -7.17 9.55
N ASN A 127 -7.36 -7.71 10.72
CA ASN A 127 -7.10 -9.10 11.13
C ASN A 127 -8.06 -10.12 10.48
N HIS A 128 -9.23 -9.70 10.02
CA HIS A 128 -10.18 -10.55 9.29
C HIS A 128 -9.97 -10.52 7.77
N CYS A 129 -9.14 -9.59 7.27
CA CYS A 129 -8.78 -9.54 5.86
C CYS A 129 -7.67 -10.56 5.56
N THR A 130 -8.01 -11.59 4.78
CA THR A 130 -7.15 -12.72 4.40
C THR A 130 -6.05 -12.35 3.40
N ILE A 131 -6.13 -11.16 2.80
CA ILE A 131 -5.15 -10.66 1.83
C ILE A 131 -3.87 -10.29 2.57
N ALA A 132 -2.75 -10.88 2.18
CA ALA A 132 -1.48 -10.69 2.87
C ALA A 132 -0.91 -9.28 2.68
N HIS A 133 -0.95 -8.77 1.46
CA HIS A 133 -0.37 -7.47 1.13
C HIS A 133 -1.39 -6.36 1.29
N LYS A 134 -1.16 -5.48 2.27
CA LYS A 134 -2.02 -4.37 2.64
C LYS A 134 -1.25 -3.07 2.49
N TYR A 135 -1.98 -1.98 2.23
CA TYR A 135 -1.41 -0.63 2.22
C TYR A 135 -2.14 0.24 3.21
N TYR A 136 -1.43 1.05 3.97
CA TYR A 136 -2.05 2.00 4.90
C TYR A 136 -1.38 3.35 4.75
N TYR A 137 -2.15 4.42 4.93
CA TYR A 137 -1.61 5.76 5.01
C TYR A 137 -1.50 6.15 6.48
N ASN A 138 -0.34 6.67 6.88
CA ASN A 138 -0.11 7.22 8.21
C ASN A 138 0.50 8.61 8.07
N GLY A 139 -0.16 9.64 8.61
CA GLY A 139 0.20 11.03 8.37
C GLY A 139 1.56 11.40 8.95
N ARG A 140 1.92 10.85 10.12
CA ARG A 140 3.23 11.07 10.75
C ARG A 140 4.37 10.44 9.96
N ALA A 141 4.20 9.20 9.52
CA ALA A 141 5.19 8.51 8.69
C ALA A 141 5.35 9.18 7.33
N ALA A 142 4.26 9.66 6.74
CA ALA A 142 4.28 10.42 5.49
C ALA A 142 5.02 11.75 5.64
N ASP A 143 4.77 12.50 6.73
CA ASP A 143 5.46 13.76 7.00
C ASP A 143 6.98 13.55 7.17
N ARG A 144 7.37 12.51 7.92
CA ARG A 144 8.79 12.15 8.11
C ARG A 144 9.47 11.86 6.77
N LYS A 145 8.89 10.98 5.95
CA LYS A 145 9.42 10.65 4.61
C LYS A 145 9.52 11.89 3.71
N TYR A 146 8.51 12.74 3.74
CA TYR A 146 8.49 13.98 2.98
C TYR A 146 9.64 14.92 3.39
N ARG A 147 9.88 15.10 4.69
CA ARG A 147 10.99 15.93 5.20
C ARG A 147 12.35 15.35 4.85
N GLU A 148 12.52 14.04 4.99
CA GLU A 148 13.75 13.33 4.60
C GLU A 148 14.06 13.58 3.12
N LEU A 149 13.06 13.43 2.24
CA LEU A 149 13.19 13.72 0.81
C LEU A 149 13.52 15.20 0.54
N LEU A 150 12.90 16.12 1.27
CA LEU A 150 13.13 17.55 1.12
C LEU A 150 14.57 17.93 1.48
N ILE A 151 15.12 17.32 2.55
CA ILE A 151 16.51 17.51 2.98
C ILE A 151 17.46 16.91 1.94
N SER A 152 17.25 15.65 1.55
CA SER A 152 18.14 14.97 0.61
C SER A 152 18.17 15.64 -0.76
N SER A 153 17.04 16.13 -1.25
CA SER A 153 16.95 16.85 -2.53
C SER A 153 17.68 18.19 -2.53
N ARG A 154 17.99 18.75 -1.36
CA ARG A 154 18.71 20.04 -1.21
C ARG A 154 20.17 19.85 -0.83
N SER A 155 20.56 18.64 -0.42
CA SER A 155 21.96 18.27 -0.22
C SER A 155 22.67 18.29 -1.57
N GLY A 156 23.74 19.07 -1.69
CA GLY A 156 24.49 19.23 -2.97
C GLY A 156 24.31 20.57 -3.67
N ILE A 157 23.20 21.28 -3.47
CA ILE A 157 22.92 22.53 -4.20
C ILE A 157 23.86 23.68 -3.76
N ASN A 158 24.27 23.68 -2.50
CA ASN A 158 25.23 24.64 -1.94
C ASN A 158 26.60 24.01 -1.62
N MET A 159 26.97 22.90 -2.24
CA MET A 159 28.29 22.32 -2.05
C MET A 159 29.34 23.12 -2.82
N THR A 160 30.44 23.47 -2.14
CA THR A 160 31.59 24.09 -2.80
C THR A 160 32.34 23.06 -3.66
N LYS A 161 33.09 23.52 -4.67
CA LYS A 161 33.90 22.65 -5.56
C LYS A 161 34.76 21.63 -4.79
N HIS A 162 35.31 22.03 -3.65
CA HIS A 162 36.15 21.17 -2.81
C HIS A 162 35.35 20.02 -2.15
N GLN A 163 34.09 20.23 -1.80
CA GLN A 163 33.24 19.23 -1.15
C GLN A 163 32.67 18.20 -2.14
N LEU A 164 32.66 18.50 -3.44
CA LEU A 164 32.22 17.58 -4.50
C LEU A 164 33.28 16.56 -4.92
N HIS A 165 34.55 16.81 -4.61
CA HIS A 165 35.70 15.99 -5.03
C HIS A 165 36.36 15.20 -3.88
N GLN A 166 35.72 15.15 -2.71
CA GLN A 166 36.03 14.20 -1.63
C GLN A 166 35.04 13.03 -1.67
#